data_AF-A0A2L1GK98-F1
#
_entry.id   AF-A0A2L1GK98-F1
#
_cell.length_a   1.000
_cell.length_b   1.000
_cell.length_c   1.000
_cell.angle_alpha   90.00
_cell.angle_beta   90.00
_cell.angle_gamma   90.00
#
_symmetry.space_group_name_H-M   'P 1'
#
loop_
_entity.id
_entity.type
_entity.pdbx_description
1 polymer ?
#
loop_
_entity_poly.entity_id
_entity_poly.type
_entity_poly.pdbx_seq_one_letter_code
_entity_poly.pdbx_strand_id
1 'polypeptide(L)'
;MKNMDNRTEMPAPRRSGPAGASETPRQGVLTLFFAGLGYVIFHLRLGQSLAATVLHTLAQMLLTAPYTIGFTFILIFVYRRISGQQQRPPWTRVLRIFFAVGICFAFFFALYEYGGGDPYAIDTRAGDFWRGVFQKLRLH
;
A
#
# COMPACT_ATOMS: atom_id res chain seq x y z
N MET A 1 -18.70 21.42 -64.92
CA MET A 1 -17.76 20.51 -64.22
C MET A 1 -16.89 21.37 -63.32
N LYS A 2 -17.20 21.41 -62.02
CA LYS A 2 -16.55 22.28 -61.03
C LYS A 2 -15.60 21.40 -60.21
N ASN A 3 -14.34 21.82 -60.14
CA ASN A 3 -13.21 21.05 -59.63
C ASN A 3 -13.49 20.36 -58.28
N MET A 4 -13.23 19.06 -58.26
CA MET A 4 -13.09 18.26 -57.06
C MET A 4 -11.70 18.52 -56.47
N ASP A 5 -11.58 19.51 -55.57
CA ASP A 5 -10.42 19.65 -54.70
C ASP A 5 -10.82 19.90 -53.24
N ASN A 6 -11.94 19.32 -52.81
CA ASN A 6 -12.21 19.17 -51.38
C ASN A 6 -11.30 18.05 -50.83
N ARG A 7 -9.98 18.32 -50.77
CA ARG A 7 -9.07 17.58 -49.93
C ARG A 7 -9.50 17.88 -48.50
N THR A 8 -10.33 16.99 -47.97
CA THR A 8 -10.46 16.73 -46.54
C THR A 8 -9.10 16.95 -45.89
N GLU A 9 -8.94 18.10 -45.23
CA GLU A 9 -7.88 18.31 -44.26
C GLU A 9 -8.11 17.25 -43.19
N MET A 10 -7.44 16.12 -43.36
CA MET A 10 -7.39 15.08 -42.34
C MET A 10 -6.78 15.80 -41.14
N PRO A 11 -7.54 15.99 -40.03
CA PRO A 11 -6.98 16.65 -38.86
C PRO A 11 -5.74 15.87 -38.50
N ALA A 12 -4.59 16.54 -38.49
CA ALA A 12 -3.31 15.93 -38.17
C ALA A 12 -3.50 15.03 -36.95
N PRO A 13 -2.98 13.78 -36.96
CA PRO A 13 -3.17 12.85 -35.86
C PRO A 13 -2.86 13.62 -34.59
N ARG A 14 -3.89 13.84 -33.76
CA ARG A 14 -3.80 14.59 -32.53
C ARG A 14 -2.63 13.96 -31.80
N ARG A 15 -1.49 14.66 -31.70
CA ARG A 15 -0.31 14.15 -30.98
C ARG A 15 -0.87 13.68 -29.65
N SER A 16 -0.95 12.37 -29.48
CA SER A 16 -1.19 11.77 -28.19
C SER A 16 0.05 12.18 -27.40
N GLY A 17 -0.04 13.31 -26.69
CA GLY A 17 0.90 13.63 -25.62
C GLY A 17 1.03 12.36 -24.79
N PRO A 18 2.26 12.00 -24.37
CA PRO A 18 2.68 10.63 -24.15
C PRO A 18 1.67 9.86 -23.29
N ALA A 19 0.76 9.17 -23.98
CA ALA A 19 -0.19 8.26 -23.40
C ALA A 19 0.64 7.04 -22.98
N GLY A 20 1.27 7.14 -21.81
CA GLY A 20 2.26 6.19 -21.34
C GLY A 20 3.67 6.75 -21.26
N ALA A 21 3.87 7.95 -20.69
CA ALA A 21 5.18 8.29 -20.13
C ALA A 21 5.54 7.23 -19.07
N SER A 22 6.28 6.20 -19.50
CA SER A 22 6.75 5.13 -18.63
C SER A 22 7.55 5.78 -17.50
N GLU A 23 7.15 5.56 -16.25
CA GLU A 23 7.94 5.98 -15.09
C GLU A 23 9.39 5.53 -15.32
N THR A 24 10.36 6.45 -15.21
CA THR A 24 11.76 6.05 -15.29
C THR A 24 12.10 5.15 -14.11
N PRO A 25 13.06 4.21 -14.23
CA PRO A 25 13.40 3.30 -13.13
C PRO A 25 13.67 4.02 -11.81
N ARG A 26 14.30 5.20 -11.86
CA ARG A 26 14.57 6.04 -10.67
C ARG A 26 13.30 6.59 -10.03
N GLN A 27 12.36 7.12 -10.81
CA GLN A 27 11.07 7.60 -10.33
C GLN A 27 10.28 6.46 -9.68
N GLY A 28 10.35 5.26 -10.27
CA GLY A 28 9.70 4.07 -9.78
C GLY A 28 10.16 3.67 -8.36
N VAL A 29 11.46 3.75 -8.10
CA VAL A 29 12.07 3.40 -6.81
C VAL A 29 11.83 4.47 -5.75
N LEU A 30 11.99 5.76 -6.08
CA LEU A 30 11.75 6.85 -5.13
C LEU A 30 10.34 6.83 -4.57
N THR A 31 9.38 6.63 -5.45
CA THR A 31 7.96 6.65 -5.12
C THR A 31 7.53 5.37 -4.38
N LEU A 32 8.17 4.22 -4.65
CA LEU A 32 8.07 3.03 -3.78
C LEU A 32 8.66 3.29 -2.39
N PHE A 33 9.81 3.95 -2.31
CA PHE A 33 10.48 4.30 -1.05
C PHE A 33 9.59 5.20 -0.19
N PHE A 34 9.03 6.28 -0.75
CA PHE A 34 8.13 7.17 -0.02
C PHE A 34 6.84 6.47 0.41
N ALA A 35 6.30 5.57 -0.41
CA ALA A 35 5.15 4.76 -0.02
C ALA A 35 5.46 3.85 1.18
N GLY A 36 6.62 3.18 1.16
CA GLY A 36 7.07 2.34 2.27
C GLY A 36 7.36 3.15 3.54
N LEU A 37 7.99 4.32 3.40
CA LEU A 37 8.24 5.23 4.52
C LEU A 37 6.93 5.71 5.15
N GLY A 38 5.96 6.13 4.34
CA GLY A 38 4.62 6.51 4.80
C GLY A 38 3.93 5.36 5.53
N TYR A 39 4.03 4.14 4.99
CA TYR A 39 3.49 2.95 5.65
C TYR A 39 4.06 2.75 7.06
N VAL A 40 5.37 2.89 7.24
CA VAL A 40 6.01 2.78 8.56
C VAL A 40 5.57 3.91 9.50
N ILE A 41 5.52 5.16 9.01
CA ILE A 41 5.13 6.32 9.83
C ILE A 41 3.70 6.17 10.35
N PHE A 42 2.76 5.71 9.52
CA PHE A 42 1.36 5.54 9.95
C PHE A 42 1.18 4.38 10.95
N HIS A 43 2.05 3.36 10.89
CA HIS A 43 2.06 2.27 11.85
C HIS A 43 2.92 2.57 13.09
N LEU A 44 3.55 3.74 13.17
CA LEU A 44 4.43 4.08 14.28
C LEU A 44 3.62 4.13 15.58
N ARG A 45 4.08 3.36 16.57
CA ARG A 45 3.51 3.33 17.92
C ARG A 45 4.59 3.64 18.93
N LEU A 46 4.49 4.80 19.57
CA LEU A 46 5.46 5.27 20.55
C LEU A 46 5.27 4.52 21.87
N GLY A 47 6.34 3.91 22.37
CA GLY A 47 6.40 3.27 23.69
C GLY A 47 7.30 4.02 24.66
N GLN A 48 7.35 3.53 25.90
CA GLN A 48 8.19 4.08 26.98
C GLN A 48 9.70 3.85 26.77
N SER A 49 10.08 3.08 25.75
CA SER A 49 11.48 2.83 25.35
C SER A 49 11.56 2.59 23.84
N LEU A 50 12.76 2.71 23.26
CA LEU A 50 12.98 2.42 21.85
C LEU A 50 12.56 0.98 21.48
N ALA A 51 12.90 0.00 22.33
CA ALA A 51 12.52 -1.40 22.13
C ALA A 51 11.00 -1.58 22.13
N ALA A 52 10.29 -0.90 23.05
CA ALA A 52 8.83 -0.92 23.07
C ALA A 52 8.26 -0.30 21.80
N THR A 53 8.75 0.87 21.36
CA THR A 53 8.30 1.52 20.12
C THR A 53 8.42 0.61 18.91
N VAL A 54 9.58 -0.03 18.74
CA VAL A 54 9.81 -0.97 17.63
C VAL A 54 8.85 -2.15 17.72
N LEU A 55 8.71 -2.75 18.90
CA LEU A 55 7.85 -3.92 19.08
C LEU A 55 6.36 -3.62 18.84
N HIS A 56 5.85 -2.50 19.38
CA HIS A 56 4.47 -2.09 19.16
C HIS A 56 4.18 -1.75 17.70
N THR A 57 5.12 -1.08 17.03
CA THR A 57 5.02 -0.78 15.59
C THR A 57 4.96 -2.06 14.78
N LEU A 58 5.86 -3.03 15.04
CA LEU A 58 5.86 -4.32 14.35
C LEU A 58 4.60 -5.14 14.64
N ALA A 59 4.15 -5.16 15.89
CA ALA A 59 2.92 -5.85 16.28
C ALA A 59 1.71 -5.29 15.52
N GLN A 60 1.61 -3.96 15.41
CA GLN A 60 0.54 -3.32 14.63
C GLN A 60 0.65 -3.70 13.15
N MET A 61 1.84 -3.66 12.55
CA MET A 61 2.04 -4.04 11.14
C MET A 61 1.67 -5.51 10.89
N LEU A 62 2.00 -6.41 11.82
CA LEU A 62 1.66 -7.83 11.71
C LEU A 62 0.16 -8.07 11.85
N LEU A 63 -0.50 -7.34 12.75
CA LEU A 63 -1.94 -7.43 12.95
C LEU A 63 -2.68 -6.94 11.69
N THR A 64 -2.21 -5.86 11.05
CA THR A 64 -2.83 -5.32 9.82
C THR A 64 -2.43 -6.07 8.55
N ALA A 65 -1.32 -6.82 8.56
CA ALA A 65 -0.78 -7.47 7.36
C ALA A 65 -1.75 -8.44 6.66
N PRO A 66 -2.45 -9.38 7.34
CA PRO A 66 -3.38 -10.29 6.68
C PRO A 66 -4.51 -9.56 5.94
N TYR A 67 -5.09 -8.53 6.57
CA TYR A 67 -6.13 -7.70 5.97
C TYR A 67 -5.60 -6.93 4.76
N THR A 68 -4.41 -6.34 4.90
CA THR A 68 -3.75 -5.59 3.83
C THR A 68 -3.43 -6.48 2.63
N ILE A 69 -2.94 -7.70 2.86
CA ILE A 69 -2.70 -8.71 1.82
C ILE A 69 -4.00 -9.05 1.09
N GLY A 70 -5.06 -9.38 1.84
CA GLY A 70 -6.36 -9.73 1.27
C GLY A 70 -6.92 -8.62 0.37
N PHE A 71 -6.96 -7.38 0.87
CA PHE A 71 -7.43 -6.24 0.10
C PHE A 71 -6.54 -5.94 -1.11
N THR A 72 -5.22 -6.07 -0.99
CA THR A 72 -4.30 -5.88 -2.11
C THR A 72 -4.62 -6.84 -3.26
N PHE A 73 -4.87 -8.12 -2.95
CA PHE A 73 -5.24 -9.10 -3.97
C PHE A 73 -6.60 -8.82 -4.60
N ILE A 74 -7.59 -8.40 -3.81
CA ILE A 74 -8.91 -7.98 -4.32
C ILE A 74 -8.75 -6.81 -5.29
N LEU A 75 -8.00 -5.77 -4.92
CA LEU A 75 -7.76 -4.60 -5.78
C LEU A 75 -7.02 -4.96 -7.07
N ILE A 76 -6.01 -5.82 -7.00
CA ILE A 76 -5.30 -6.31 -8.20
C ILE A 76 -6.25 -7.09 -9.10
N PHE A 77 -7.12 -7.93 -8.52
CA PHE A 77 -8.10 -8.70 -9.27
C PHE A 77 -9.10 -7.78 -9.99
N VAL A 78 -9.68 -6.81 -9.28
CA VAL A 78 -10.60 -5.81 -9.83
C VAL A 78 -9.92 -4.98 -10.92
N TYR A 79 -8.71 -4.48 -10.66
CA TYR A 79 -7.93 -3.73 -11.64
C TYR A 79 -7.72 -4.53 -12.93
N ARG A 80 -7.32 -5.80 -12.83
CA ARG A 80 -7.16 -6.69 -14.00
C ARG A 80 -8.48 -6.90 -14.75
N ARG A 81 -9.58 -7.09 -14.02
CA ARG A 81 -10.90 -7.33 -14.60
C ARG A 81 -11.43 -6.13 -15.38
N ILE A 82 -11.17 -4.90 -14.92
CA ILE A 82 -11.62 -3.65 -15.54
C ILE A 82 -10.68 -3.22 -16.67
N SER A 83 -9.37 -3.35 -16.49
CA SER A 83 -8.38 -2.95 -17.50
C SER A 83 -8.27 -3.92 -18.69
N GLY A 84 -8.93 -5.08 -18.63
CA GLY A 84 -8.78 -6.15 -19.62
C GLY A 84 -7.39 -6.81 -19.60
N GLN A 85 -6.53 -6.47 -18.63
CA GLN A 85 -5.17 -7.00 -18.54
C GLN A 85 -5.18 -8.39 -17.92
N GLN A 86 -4.74 -9.38 -18.71
CA GLN A 86 -4.61 -10.77 -18.26
C GLN A 86 -3.40 -10.97 -17.33
N GLN A 87 -2.35 -10.17 -17.48
CA GLN A 87 -1.13 -10.32 -16.69
C GLN A 87 -1.24 -9.65 -15.31
N ARG A 88 -0.51 -10.18 -14.32
CA ARG A 88 -0.39 -9.52 -13.02
C ARG A 88 0.44 -8.24 -13.15
N PRO A 89 0.11 -7.17 -12.42
CA PRO A 89 0.94 -5.96 -12.40
C PRO A 89 2.37 -6.26 -11.93
N PRO A 90 3.36 -5.44 -12.32
CA PRO A 90 4.70 -5.52 -11.77
C PRO A 90 4.70 -5.42 -10.24
N TRP A 91 5.61 -6.13 -9.58
CA TRP A 91 5.71 -6.17 -8.11
C TRP A 91 5.81 -4.80 -7.44
N THR A 92 6.50 -3.83 -8.07
CA THR A 92 6.55 -2.45 -7.59
C THR A 92 5.16 -1.85 -7.43
N ARG A 93 4.23 -2.12 -8.36
CA ARG A 93 2.85 -1.65 -8.27
C ARG A 93 2.08 -2.40 -7.18
N VAL A 94 2.28 -3.71 -7.07
CA VAL A 94 1.68 -4.53 -6.01
C VAL A 94 2.07 -4.02 -4.63
N LEU A 95 3.35 -3.75 -4.40
CA LEU A 95 3.87 -3.23 -3.13
C LEU A 95 3.34 -1.82 -2.83
N ARG A 96 3.23 -0.95 -3.84
CA ARG A 96 2.61 0.38 -3.65
C ARG A 96 1.13 0.26 -3.25
N ILE A 97 0.37 -0.64 -3.86
CA ILE A 97 -1.02 -0.89 -3.47
C ILE A 97 -1.07 -1.41 -2.04
N PHE A 98 -0.21 -2.36 -1.69
CA PHE A 98 -0.09 -2.87 -0.33
C PHE A 98 0.17 -1.75 0.69
N PHE A 99 1.16 -0.88 0.44
CA PHE A 99 1.45 0.24 1.31
C PHE A 99 0.27 1.22 1.43
N ALA A 100 -0.38 1.55 0.32
CA ALA A 100 -1.54 2.45 0.32
C ALA A 100 -2.71 1.90 1.15
N VAL A 101 -3.07 0.63 0.93
CA VAL A 101 -4.12 -0.06 1.71
C VAL A 101 -3.73 -0.12 3.19
N GLY A 102 -2.48 -0.45 3.48
CA GLY A 102 -1.97 -0.53 4.84
C GLY A 102 -2.02 0.81 5.57
N ILE A 103 -1.69 1.91 4.89
CA ILE A 103 -1.83 3.28 5.42
C ILE A 103 -3.28 3.57 5.79
N CYS A 104 -4.24 3.20 4.93
CA CYS A 104 -5.67 3.36 5.24
C CYS A 104 -6.05 2.59 6.52
N PHE A 105 -5.63 1.33 6.66
CA PHE A 105 -5.92 0.56 7.87
C PHE A 105 -5.29 1.16 9.12
N ALA A 106 -4.01 1.53 9.07
CA ALA A 106 -3.35 2.18 10.19
C ALA A 106 -4.03 3.50 10.59
N PHE A 107 -4.47 4.28 9.61
CA PHE A 107 -5.24 5.50 9.84
C PHE A 107 -6.58 5.20 10.54
N PHE A 108 -7.37 4.26 10.04
CA PHE A 108 -8.65 3.90 10.67
C PHE A 108 -8.48 3.32 12.08
N PHE A 109 -7.41 2.56 12.30
CA PHE A 109 -7.07 2.04 13.63
C PHE A 109 -6.68 3.16 14.59
N ALA A 110 -5.89 4.13 14.13
CA ALA A 110 -5.58 5.31 14.94
C ALA A 110 -6.84 6.13 15.27
N LEU A 111 -7.79 6.26 14.33
CA LEU A 111 -9.09 6.90 14.61
C LEU A 111 -9.94 6.11 15.61
N TYR A 112 -9.99 4.78 15.48
CA TYR A 112 -10.71 3.91 16.41
C TYR A 112 -10.13 4.01 17.83
N GLU A 113 -8.80 4.02 17.94
CA GLU A 113 -8.06 4.19 19.19
C GLU A 113 -8.33 5.57 19.81
N TYR A 114 -8.26 6.62 19.00
CA TYR A 114 -8.59 7.98 19.44
C TYR A 114 -10.04 8.11 19.92
N GLY A 115 -10.97 7.37 19.31
CA GLY A 115 -12.37 7.31 19.71
C GLY A 115 -12.65 6.53 21.01
N GLY A 116 -11.62 6.04 21.71
CA GLY A 116 -11.74 5.28 22.95
C GLY A 116 -11.88 3.77 22.77
N GLY A 117 -11.76 3.27 21.54
CA GLY A 117 -11.62 1.84 21.29
C GLY A 117 -10.22 1.35 21.65
N ASP A 118 -10.10 0.15 22.21
CA ASP A 118 -8.79 -0.49 22.34
C ASP A 118 -8.59 -1.45 21.15
N PRO A 119 -7.77 -1.10 20.15
CA PRO A 119 -7.53 -1.95 18.97
C PRO A 119 -6.83 -3.26 19.32
N TYR A 120 -6.34 -3.43 20.56
CA TYR A 120 -5.69 -4.63 21.07
C TYR A 120 -6.56 -5.42 22.07
N ALA A 121 -7.77 -4.94 22.40
CA ALA A 121 -8.65 -5.60 23.38
C ALA A 121 -9.14 -7.00 22.94
N ILE A 122 -9.08 -7.32 21.64
CA ILE A 122 -9.40 -8.66 21.13
C ILE A 122 -8.22 -9.65 21.28
N ASP A 123 -7.01 -9.17 21.61
CA ASP A 123 -5.79 -9.95 21.48
C ASP A 123 -4.86 -9.93 22.71
N THR A 124 -5.44 -10.05 23.91
CA THR A 124 -4.64 -10.40 25.10
C THR A 124 -3.86 -11.71 24.90
N ARG A 125 -4.38 -12.65 24.10
CA ARG A 125 -3.77 -13.97 23.86
C ARG A 125 -2.57 -13.97 22.92
N ALA A 126 -2.55 -13.24 21.80
CA ALA A 126 -1.35 -13.13 20.99
C ALA A 126 -0.37 -12.14 21.61
N GLY A 127 -0.84 -11.12 22.33
CA GLY A 127 0.01 -10.32 23.22
C GLY A 127 0.76 -11.21 24.24
N ASP A 128 0.06 -12.15 24.88
CA ASP A 128 0.65 -13.16 25.78
C ASP A 128 1.57 -14.14 25.05
N PHE A 129 1.19 -14.59 23.85
CA PHE A 129 2.03 -15.46 23.02
C PHE A 129 3.37 -14.79 22.70
N TRP A 130 3.33 -13.56 22.18
CA TRP A 130 4.53 -12.79 21.86
C TRP A 130 5.34 -12.48 23.12
N ARG A 131 4.70 -12.08 24.24
CA ARG A 131 5.37 -11.93 25.54
C ARG A 131 6.13 -13.22 25.93
N GLY A 132 5.50 -14.39 25.77
CA GLY A 132 6.11 -15.69 26.04
C GLY A 132 7.28 -16.03 25.11
N VAL A 133 7.16 -15.74 23.80
CA VAL A 133 8.25 -15.91 22.83
C VAL A 133 9.44 -15.02 23.18
N PHE A 134 9.21 -13.75 23.51
CA PHE A 134 10.28 -12.81 23.84
C PHE A 134 10.91 -13.07 25.21
N GLN A 135 10.15 -13.57 26.18
CA GLN A 135 10.70 -13.98 27.48
C GLN A 135 11.65 -15.18 27.34
N LYS A 136 11.35 -16.11 26.43
CA LYS A 136 12.27 -17.21 26.10
C LYS A 136 13.56 -16.75 25.41
N LEU A 137 13.48 -15.71 24.58
CA LEU A 137 14.64 -15.14 23.89
C LEU A 137 15.53 -14.26 24.79
N ARG A 138 15.04 -13.83 25.96
CA ARG A 138 15.79 -12.99 26.93
C ARG A 138 16.59 -13.80 27.97
N LEU A 139 16.47 -15.14 27.96
CA LEU A 139 17.13 -16.05 28.92
C LEU A 139 18.34 -16.79 28.33
N HIS A 140 18.91 -16.30 27.23
CA HIS A 140 20.20 -16.71 26.68
C HIS A 140 21.01 -15.47 26.31
#